data_AF-A0A7L0RTV3-F1
#
_entry.id   AF-A0A7L0RTV3-F1
#
_cell.length_a   1.000
_cell.length_b   1.000
_cell.length_c   1.000
_cell.angle_alpha   90.00
_cell.angle_beta   90.00
_cell.angle_gamma   90.00
#
_symmetry.space_group_name_H-M   'P 1'
#
loop_
_entity.id
_entity.type
_entity.pdbx_description
1 polymer ?
#
loop_
_entity_poly.entity_id
_entity_poly.type
_entity_poly.pdbx_seq_one_letter_code
_entity_poly.pdbx_strand_id
1 'polypeptide(L)'
;DWPETGRLALYLLGLRATCPPPEPGPQRSLVTWLKYYLEEDWAGSRRHGHPLTSYYQYSLGVLALCVHRKRVREEVIRRLLVAEHHGRFGHASGSAVDTEAVAALAFTCLQRERLVGARLAAELGAATRAARRRIVEAQGQDGFFGNIYSTPWAMQVFIATDTCRTQPAYGRAMAALLENLGAFSTAATMAQVLPVLHGHSYLDIASTRCREELDTLLPISPEPLPEMPGNMTVQLVVECPEPSCPQHRLYDRPVPVSAGASLLDVLRAAAAQEPHDFTFDTQDTPQGPFLSRVLGLEARQEKRNYWQLLTAPSTSLQMGIADYRPHDGETLILRLSEW
;
A
#
# COMPACT_ATOMS: atom_id res chain seq x y z
N ASP A 1 14.84 -13.27 9.59
CA ASP A 1 14.25 -12.99 8.26
C ASP A 1 12.73 -13.06 8.37
N TRP A 2 12.06 -11.97 7.99
CA TRP A 2 10.60 -11.82 8.11
C TRP A 2 9.87 -12.53 6.98
N PRO A 3 8.57 -12.85 7.14
CA PRO A 3 7.78 -13.44 6.07
C PRO A 3 7.71 -12.49 4.87
N GLU A 4 8.22 -12.93 3.72
CA GLU A 4 8.17 -12.20 2.45
C GLU A 4 6.79 -12.34 1.77
N THR A 5 5.71 -12.45 2.55
CA THR A 5 4.35 -12.77 2.08
C THR A 5 3.92 -11.80 0.98
N GLY A 6 4.06 -10.49 1.20
CA GLY A 6 3.65 -9.47 0.23
C GLY A 6 4.47 -9.49 -1.05
N ARG A 7 5.81 -9.52 -0.96
CA ARG A 7 6.69 -9.50 -2.14
C ARG A 7 6.52 -10.76 -2.98
N LEU A 8 6.47 -11.93 -2.35
CA LEU A 8 6.26 -13.19 -3.04
C LEU A 8 4.87 -13.27 -3.67
N ALA A 9 3.84 -12.72 -3.02
CA ALA A 9 2.51 -12.62 -3.58
C ALA A 9 2.47 -11.72 -4.83
N LEU A 10 3.08 -10.52 -4.78
CA LEU A 10 3.20 -9.64 -5.95
C LEU A 10 3.96 -10.31 -7.10
N TYR A 11 5.06 -11.01 -6.80
CA TYR A 11 5.80 -11.78 -7.79
C TYR A 11 4.92 -12.84 -8.46
N LEU A 12 4.16 -13.60 -7.67
CA LEU A 12 3.25 -14.61 -8.21
C LEU A 12 2.10 -14.00 -9.02
N LEU A 13 1.57 -12.85 -8.63
CA LEU A 13 0.57 -12.12 -9.43
C LEU A 13 1.16 -11.69 -10.78
N GLY A 14 2.36 -11.09 -10.78
CA GLY A 14 3.08 -10.70 -11.99
C GLY A 14 3.38 -11.91 -12.88
N LEU A 15 3.87 -13.00 -12.30
CA LEU A 15 4.08 -14.26 -13.01
C LEU A 15 2.77 -14.79 -13.61
N ARG A 16 1.62 -14.66 -12.93
CA ARG A 16 0.35 -15.10 -13.52
C ARG A 16 -0.06 -14.24 -14.72
N ALA A 17 0.25 -12.95 -14.68
CA ALA A 17 -0.05 -11.99 -15.74
C ALA A 17 0.75 -12.22 -17.03
N THR A 18 1.89 -12.92 -16.98
CA THR A 18 2.67 -13.30 -18.18
C THR A 18 2.17 -14.56 -18.89
N CYS A 19 1.04 -15.12 -18.44
CA CYS A 19 0.44 -16.36 -18.97
C CYS A 19 1.44 -17.51 -19.13
N PRO A 20 2.18 -17.87 -18.06
CA PRO A 20 3.20 -18.90 -18.13
C PRO A 20 2.56 -20.23 -18.54
N PRO A 21 3.34 -21.11 -19.20
CA PRO A 21 2.89 -22.46 -19.49
C PRO A 21 2.51 -23.19 -18.19
N PRO A 22 1.68 -24.25 -18.26
CA PRO A 22 1.24 -24.97 -17.07
C PRO A 22 2.42 -25.51 -16.24
N GLU A 23 2.56 -24.96 -15.03
CA GLU A 23 3.50 -25.29 -13.94
C GLU A 23 4.89 -25.82 -14.31
N PRO A 24 5.87 -24.93 -14.56
CA PRO A 24 7.28 -25.26 -14.44
C PRO A 24 7.64 -25.62 -12.98
N GLY A 25 8.59 -26.54 -12.79
CA GLY A 25 9.06 -26.96 -11.45
C GLY A 25 9.34 -25.81 -10.45
N PRO A 26 10.02 -24.72 -10.84
CA PRO A 26 10.28 -23.57 -9.96
C PRO A 26 9.02 -22.88 -9.42
N GLN A 27 7.93 -22.81 -10.19
CA GLN A 27 6.68 -22.17 -9.77
C GLN A 27 6.00 -22.93 -8.62
N ARG A 28 6.12 -24.27 -8.59
CA ARG A 28 5.62 -25.09 -7.48
C ARG A 28 6.32 -24.77 -6.17
N SER A 29 7.62 -24.50 -6.23
CA SER A 29 8.40 -24.11 -5.05
C SER A 29 7.89 -22.76 -4.50
N LEU A 30 7.64 -21.78 -5.36
CA LEU A 30 7.18 -20.44 -4.96
C LEU A 30 5.78 -20.45 -4.34
N VAL A 31 4.85 -21.21 -4.91
CA VAL A 31 3.52 -21.43 -4.31
C VAL A 31 3.63 -22.07 -2.93
N THR A 32 4.56 -23.01 -2.76
CA THR A 32 4.79 -23.69 -1.47
C THR A 32 5.33 -22.72 -0.43
N TRP A 33 6.30 -21.88 -0.81
CA TRP A 33 6.82 -20.81 0.06
C TRP A 33 5.75 -19.80 0.44
N LEU A 34 4.90 -19.37 -0.50
CA LEU A 34 3.82 -18.42 -0.17
C LEU A 34 2.82 -19.03 0.81
N LYS A 35 2.48 -20.32 0.65
CA LYS A 35 1.65 -21.03 1.63
C LYS A 35 2.32 -21.07 3.00
N TYR A 36 3.61 -21.39 3.05
CA TYR A 36 4.37 -21.42 4.29
C TYR A 36 4.35 -20.06 5.00
N TYR A 37 4.70 -18.97 4.32
CA TYR A 37 4.70 -17.63 4.92
C TYR A 37 3.31 -17.18 5.37
N LEU A 38 2.26 -17.52 4.62
CA LEU A 38 0.89 -17.21 5.00
C LEU A 38 0.44 -17.98 6.26
N GLU A 39 0.92 -19.22 6.44
CA GLU A 39 0.68 -20.01 7.65
C GLU A 39 1.46 -19.46 8.86
N GLU A 40 2.70 -18.98 8.67
CA GLU A 40 3.45 -18.27 9.72
C GLU A 40 2.75 -16.96 10.13
N ASP A 41 2.29 -16.18 9.16
CA ASP A 41 1.49 -14.97 9.39
C ASP A 41 0.19 -15.28 10.15
N TRP A 42 -0.47 -16.39 9.81
CA TRP A 42 -1.65 -16.86 10.53
C TRP A 42 -1.34 -17.26 11.97
N ALA A 43 -0.26 -18.01 12.19
CA ALA A 43 0.18 -18.44 13.51
C ALA A 43 0.54 -17.23 14.38
N GLY A 44 1.25 -16.24 13.82
CA GLY A 44 1.50 -14.96 14.46
C GLY A 44 0.21 -14.23 14.82
N SER A 45 -0.77 -14.22 13.91
CA SER A 45 -2.08 -13.60 14.16
C SER A 45 -2.86 -14.20 15.32
N ARG A 46 -2.67 -15.50 15.58
CA ARG A 46 -3.24 -16.16 16.75
C ARG A 46 -2.52 -15.80 18.04
N ARG A 47 -1.21 -15.59 17.99
CA ARG A 47 -0.38 -15.27 19.17
C ARG A 47 -0.49 -13.80 19.57
N HIS A 48 -0.45 -12.89 18.59
CA HIS A 48 -0.35 -11.45 18.81
C HIS A 48 -1.66 -10.69 18.55
N GLY A 49 -2.68 -11.35 18.01
CA GLY A 49 -3.94 -10.69 17.64
C GLY A 49 -3.91 -9.97 16.29
N HIS A 50 -2.78 -9.95 15.59
CA HIS A 50 -2.57 -9.41 14.23
C HIS A 50 -1.49 -10.23 13.47
N PRO A 51 -1.51 -10.28 12.13
CA PRO A 51 -0.47 -10.95 11.34
C PRO A 51 0.95 -10.46 11.68
N LEU A 52 1.98 -11.27 11.38
CA LEU A 52 3.38 -10.84 11.52
C LEU A 52 3.67 -9.71 10.54
N THR A 53 3.08 -9.77 9.35
CA THR A 53 3.10 -8.71 8.34
C THR A 53 1.98 -7.67 8.57
N SER A 54 0.98 -7.64 7.71
CA SER A 54 -0.24 -6.82 7.81
C SER A 54 -1.41 -7.56 7.17
N TYR A 55 -2.65 -7.16 7.47
CA TYR A 55 -3.81 -7.76 6.78
C TYR A 55 -3.83 -7.48 5.28
N TYR A 56 -3.18 -6.41 4.81
CA TYR A 56 -2.97 -6.14 3.40
C TYR A 56 -2.11 -7.25 2.76
N GLN A 57 -0.92 -7.52 3.31
CA GLN A 57 -0.03 -8.56 2.78
C GLN A 57 -0.63 -9.96 2.92
N TYR A 58 -1.31 -10.23 4.03
CA TYR A 58 -2.04 -11.47 4.26
C TYR A 58 -3.11 -11.69 3.18
N SER A 59 -3.92 -10.67 2.91
CA SER A 59 -4.97 -10.72 1.89
C SER A 59 -4.36 -10.88 0.49
N LEU A 60 -3.24 -10.22 0.22
CA LEU A 60 -2.51 -10.32 -1.03
C LEU A 60 -1.99 -11.75 -1.26
N GLY A 61 -1.49 -12.41 -0.20
CA GLY A 61 -1.08 -13.81 -0.24
C GLY A 61 -2.23 -14.76 -0.58
N VAL A 62 -3.40 -14.55 0.04
CA VAL A 62 -4.62 -15.32 -0.29
C VAL A 62 -5.06 -15.08 -1.74
N LEU A 63 -5.06 -13.82 -2.19
CA LEU A 63 -5.41 -13.45 -3.57
C LEU A 63 -4.46 -14.10 -4.58
N ALA A 64 -3.14 -14.02 -4.36
CA ALA A 64 -2.14 -14.63 -5.22
C ALA A 64 -2.33 -16.15 -5.33
N LEU A 65 -2.52 -16.85 -4.20
CA LEU A 65 -2.81 -18.29 -4.24
C LEU A 65 -4.11 -18.59 -5.00
N CYS A 66 -5.14 -17.77 -4.82
CA CYS A 66 -6.42 -17.95 -5.49
C CYS A 66 -6.33 -17.81 -7.01
N VAL A 67 -5.66 -16.79 -7.55
CA VAL A 67 -5.54 -16.61 -9.01
C VAL A 67 -4.71 -17.71 -9.69
N HIS A 68 -3.86 -18.40 -8.92
CA HIS A 68 -3.15 -19.62 -9.32
C HIS A 68 -3.97 -20.90 -9.10
N ARG A 69 -5.26 -20.77 -8.73
CA ARG A 69 -6.19 -21.87 -8.42
C ARG A 69 -5.68 -22.79 -7.32
N LYS A 70 -4.96 -22.24 -6.35
CA LYS A 70 -4.42 -22.97 -5.21
C LYS A 70 -5.32 -22.79 -4.00
N ARG A 71 -5.75 -23.92 -3.43
CA ARG A 71 -6.51 -23.92 -2.19
C ARG A 71 -5.65 -23.41 -1.04
N VAL A 72 -6.29 -22.59 -0.21
CA VAL A 72 -5.78 -22.07 1.05
C VAL A 72 -6.53 -22.78 2.18
N ARG A 73 -5.86 -23.01 3.32
CA ARG A 73 -6.49 -23.63 4.48
C ARG A 73 -7.66 -22.77 4.99
N GLU A 74 -8.76 -23.40 5.38
CA GLU A 74 -9.97 -22.67 5.78
C GLU A 74 -9.73 -21.76 6.99
N GLU A 75 -8.91 -22.16 7.96
CA GLU A 75 -8.58 -21.35 9.14
C GLU A 75 -7.85 -20.05 8.79
N VAL A 76 -7.04 -20.06 7.73
CA VAL A 76 -6.35 -18.88 7.19
C VAL A 76 -7.37 -17.92 6.58
N ILE A 77 -8.34 -18.45 5.82
CA ILE A 77 -9.42 -17.64 5.23
C ILE A 77 -10.33 -17.06 6.32
N ARG A 78 -10.70 -17.88 7.31
CA ARG A 78 -11.54 -17.46 8.44
C ARG A 78 -10.88 -16.36 9.26
N ARG A 79 -9.55 -16.34 9.35
CA ARG A 79 -8.83 -15.26 10.02
C ARG A 79 -9.09 -13.90 9.37
N LEU A 80 -9.09 -13.83 8.04
CA LEU A 80 -9.45 -12.60 7.30
C LEU A 80 -10.91 -12.21 7.51
N LEU A 81 -11.84 -13.18 7.47
CA LEU A 81 -13.25 -12.91 7.73
C LEU A 81 -13.50 -12.33 9.12
N VAL A 82 -12.82 -12.87 10.15
CA VAL A 82 -12.91 -12.34 11.51
C VAL A 82 -12.36 -10.91 11.56
N ALA A 83 -11.24 -10.63 10.89
CA ALA A 83 -10.69 -9.28 10.83
C ALA A 83 -11.64 -8.28 10.15
N GLU A 84 -12.28 -8.69 9.04
CA GLU A 84 -13.27 -7.88 8.32
C GLU A 84 -14.52 -7.60 9.17
N HIS A 85 -15.11 -8.63 9.80
CA HIS A 85 -16.30 -8.47 10.63
C HIS A 85 -16.08 -7.54 11.84
N HIS A 86 -14.86 -7.52 12.39
CA HIS A 86 -14.54 -6.69 13.55
C HIS A 86 -13.89 -5.35 13.16
N GLY A 87 -13.85 -4.98 11.88
CA GLY A 87 -13.26 -3.72 11.42
C GLY A 87 -11.77 -3.57 11.75
N ARG A 88 -11.02 -4.68 11.83
CA ARG A 88 -9.61 -4.71 12.28
C ARG A 88 -8.60 -4.38 11.17
N PHE A 89 -9.07 -3.84 10.05
CA PHE A 89 -8.22 -3.44 8.93
C PHE A 89 -7.67 -2.02 9.05
N GLY A 90 -8.26 -1.19 9.92
CA GLY A 90 -7.81 0.18 10.15
C GLY A 90 -6.62 0.31 11.11
N HIS A 91 -5.96 1.45 11.00
CA HIS A 91 -4.95 1.96 11.93
C HIS A 91 -5.52 3.21 12.62
N ALA A 92 -5.02 3.57 13.81
CA ALA A 92 -5.58 4.63 14.66
C ALA A 92 -5.77 6.01 13.96
N SER A 93 -5.05 6.26 12.85
CA SER A 93 -5.07 7.52 12.10
C SER A 93 -5.17 7.37 10.57
N GLY A 94 -5.35 6.14 10.04
CA GLY A 94 -5.21 5.85 8.61
C GLY A 94 -6.43 5.20 7.97
N SER A 95 -6.66 5.50 6.68
CA SER A 95 -7.68 4.83 5.86
C SER A 95 -7.39 3.34 5.74
N ALA A 96 -8.39 2.50 6.01
CA ALA A 96 -8.29 1.04 5.85
C ALA A 96 -8.57 0.57 4.40
N VAL A 97 -8.86 1.51 3.48
CA VAL A 97 -9.44 1.22 2.15
C VAL A 97 -8.56 0.26 1.34
N ASP A 98 -7.24 0.41 1.36
CA ASP A 98 -6.32 -0.51 0.66
C ASP A 98 -6.48 -1.95 1.15
N THR A 99 -6.47 -2.12 2.47
CA THR A 99 -6.60 -3.44 3.12
C THR A 99 -7.98 -4.03 2.87
N GLU A 100 -9.04 -3.23 2.99
CA GLU A 100 -10.41 -3.64 2.69
C GLU A 100 -10.57 -4.09 1.25
N ALA A 101 -9.98 -3.34 0.31
CA ALA A 101 -10.06 -3.64 -1.10
C ALA A 101 -9.35 -4.96 -1.45
N VAL A 102 -8.12 -5.15 -0.98
CA VAL A 102 -7.38 -6.39 -1.25
C VAL A 102 -8.04 -7.60 -0.58
N ALA A 103 -8.59 -7.44 0.64
CA ALA A 103 -9.38 -8.49 1.28
C ALA A 103 -10.64 -8.84 0.47
N ALA A 104 -11.38 -7.85 -0.01
CA ALA A 104 -12.56 -8.04 -0.85
C ALA A 104 -12.23 -8.72 -2.18
N LEU A 105 -11.10 -8.37 -2.82
CA LEU A 105 -10.60 -9.04 -4.02
C LEU A 105 -10.27 -10.52 -3.72
N ALA A 106 -9.60 -10.80 -2.60
CA ALA A 106 -9.29 -12.17 -2.18
C ALA A 106 -10.56 -13.01 -1.96
N PHE A 107 -11.55 -12.47 -1.24
CA PHE A 107 -12.84 -13.12 -1.01
C PHE A 107 -13.59 -13.40 -2.31
N THR A 108 -13.67 -12.39 -3.19
CA THR A 108 -14.32 -12.50 -4.50
C THR A 108 -13.64 -13.58 -5.35
N CYS A 109 -12.31 -13.63 -5.34
CA CYS A 109 -11.56 -14.63 -6.07
C CYS A 109 -11.88 -16.05 -5.58
N LEU A 110 -11.83 -16.30 -4.26
CA LEU A 110 -12.07 -17.61 -3.66
C LEU A 110 -13.47 -18.15 -4.00
N GLN A 111 -14.47 -17.26 -4.06
CA GLN A 111 -15.82 -17.58 -4.50
C GLN A 111 -15.87 -17.90 -6.00
N ARG A 112 -15.30 -17.03 -6.86
CA ARG A 112 -15.34 -17.15 -8.32
C ARG A 112 -14.65 -18.43 -8.81
N GLU A 113 -13.49 -18.75 -8.26
CA GLU A 113 -12.71 -19.95 -8.60
C GLU A 113 -13.19 -21.21 -7.87
N ARG A 114 -14.25 -21.12 -7.05
CA ARG A 114 -14.87 -22.25 -6.32
C ARG A 114 -13.85 -23.02 -5.46
N LEU A 115 -12.96 -22.30 -4.78
CA LEU A 115 -11.88 -22.87 -3.98
C LEU A 115 -12.29 -23.18 -2.53
N VAL A 116 -13.54 -22.88 -2.16
CA VAL A 116 -14.12 -23.07 -0.83
C VAL A 116 -15.51 -23.73 -0.91
N GLY A 117 -15.98 -24.31 0.21
CA GLY A 117 -17.32 -24.88 0.31
C GLY A 117 -18.44 -23.83 0.25
N ALA A 118 -19.66 -24.24 -0.10
CA ALA A 118 -20.80 -23.35 -0.35
C ALA A 118 -21.15 -22.42 0.84
N ARG A 119 -21.07 -22.93 2.07
CA ARG A 119 -21.31 -22.12 3.28
C ARG A 119 -20.28 -20.99 3.42
N LEU A 120 -19.00 -21.32 3.34
CA LEU A 120 -17.93 -20.34 3.42
C LEU A 120 -18.00 -19.35 2.24
N ALA A 121 -18.36 -19.82 1.05
CA ALA A 121 -18.60 -18.94 -0.10
C ALA A 121 -19.71 -17.90 0.20
N ALA A 122 -20.80 -18.28 0.86
CA ALA A 122 -21.85 -17.33 1.24
C ALA A 122 -21.35 -16.27 2.25
N GLU A 123 -20.55 -16.70 3.24
CA GLU A 123 -19.89 -15.81 4.22
C GLU A 123 -18.96 -14.80 3.54
N LEU A 124 -18.09 -15.26 2.63
CA LEU A 124 -17.19 -14.42 1.83
C LEU A 124 -17.94 -13.39 0.97
N GLY A 125 -19.09 -13.77 0.42
CA GLY A 125 -19.93 -12.86 -0.36
C GLY A 125 -20.57 -11.77 0.49
N ALA A 126 -20.95 -12.09 1.72
CA ALA A 126 -21.44 -11.10 2.68
C ALA A 126 -20.33 -10.12 3.08
N ALA A 127 -19.14 -10.63 3.40
CA ALA A 127 -17.97 -9.81 3.73
C ALA A 127 -17.55 -8.90 2.57
N THR A 128 -17.55 -9.39 1.33
CA THR A 128 -17.28 -8.57 0.13
C THR A 128 -18.28 -7.42 -0.02
N ARG A 129 -19.57 -7.68 0.20
CA ARG A 129 -20.60 -6.63 0.17
C ARG A 129 -20.42 -5.62 1.30
N ALA A 130 -19.98 -6.06 2.48
CA ALA A 130 -19.72 -5.19 3.61
C ALA A 130 -18.50 -4.29 3.37
N ALA A 131 -17.38 -4.86 2.90
CA ALA A 131 -16.20 -4.10 2.49
C ALA A 131 -16.54 -3.06 1.41
N ARG A 132 -17.31 -3.44 0.38
CA ARG A 132 -17.74 -2.46 -0.64
C ARG A 132 -18.57 -1.31 -0.07
N ARG A 133 -19.44 -1.56 0.92
CA ARG A 133 -20.20 -0.48 1.58
C ARG A 133 -19.25 0.47 2.32
N ARG A 134 -18.30 -0.05 3.08
CA ARG A 134 -17.31 0.77 3.81
C ARG A 134 -16.40 1.55 2.88
N ILE A 135 -15.98 0.96 1.74
CA ILE A 135 -15.26 1.68 0.68
C ILE A 135 -16.08 2.87 0.17
N VAL A 136 -17.39 2.70 -0.07
CA VAL A 136 -18.28 3.80 -0.50
C VAL A 136 -18.44 4.85 0.60
N GLU A 137 -18.57 4.44 1.86
CA GLU A 137 -18.67 5.34 3.02
C GLU A 137 -17.38 6.14 3.24
N ALA A 138 -16.23 5.58 2.85
CA ALA A 138 -14.93 6.24 2.87
C ALA A 138 -14.70 7.19 1.68
N GLN A 139 -15.67 7.38 0.78
CA GLN A 139 -15.52 8.32 -0.33
C GLN A 139 -15.55 9.77 0.16
N GLY A 140 -14.48 10.51 -0.07
CA GLY A 140 -14.37 11.92 0.25
C GLY A 140 -15.19 12.81 -0.69
N GLN A 141 -15.29 14.10 -0.34
CA GLN A 141 -15.92 15.10 -1.21
C GLN A 141 -15.10 15.36 -2.48
N ASP A 142 -13.80 15.09 -2.43
CA ASP A 142 -12.87 15.05 -3.55
C ASP A 142 -13.11 13.89 -4.52
N GLY A 143 -14.02 12.97 -4.18
CA GLY A 143 -14.38 11.81 -5.01
C GLY A 143 -13.48 10.59 -4.82
N PHE A 144 -12.41 10.70 -4.04
CA PHE A 144 -11.49 9.59 -3.79
C PHE A 144 -12.01 8.64 -2.70
N PHE A 145 -11.71 7.35 -2.82
CA PHE A 145 -11.99 6.37 -1.76
C PHE A 145 -10.83 6.36 -0.76
N GLY A 146 -11.01 6.96 0.41
CA GLY A 146 -9.94 7.20 1.37
C GLY A 146 -9.00 8.30 0.90
N ASN A 147 -8.11 8.00 -0.04
CA ASN A 147 -7.23 8.97 -0.70
C ASN A 147 -7.01 8.60 -2.18
N ILE A 148 -6.27 9.43 -2.90
CA ILE A 148 -5.94 9.21 -4.32
C ILE A 148 -5.24 7.87 -4.58
N TYR A 149 -4.37 7.40 -3.69
CA TYR A 149 -3.58 6.17 -3.86
C TYR A 149 -4.32 4.89 -3.46
N SER A 150 -5.28 4.98 -2.53
CA SER A 150 -6.17 3.88 -2.17
C SER A 150 -7.30 3.69 -3.20
N THR A 151 -7.61 4.74 -3.97
CA THR A 151 -8.71 4.75 -4.94
C THR A 151 -8.58 3.66 -6.02
N PRO A 152 -7.42 3.44 -6.67
CA PRO A 152 -7.26 2.33 -7.62
C PRO A 152 -7.58 0.96 -7.02
N TRP A 153 -7.15 0.67 -5.79
CA TRP A 153 -7.47 -0.59 -5.12
C TRP A 153 -8.97 -0.76 -4.92
N ALA A 154 -9.64 0.27 -4.40
CA ALA A 154 -11.09 0.29 -4.25
C ALA A 154 -11.81 0.07 -5.59
N MET A 155 -11.39 0.75 -6.65
CA MET A 155 -11.97 0.63 -7.98
C MET A 155 -11.88 -0.79 -8.56
N GLN A 156 -10.78 -1.51 -8.30
CA GLN A 156 -10.67 -2.92 -8.70
C GLN A 156 -11.76 -3.80 -8.06
N VAL A 157 -12.23 -3.50 -6.84
CA VAL A 157 -13.33 -4.25 -6.21
C VAL A 157 -14.63 -4.09 -6.98
N PHE A 158 -14.94 -2.88 -7.45
CA PHE A 158 -16.14 -2.63 -8.26
C PHE A 158 -16.08 -3.33 -9.61
N ILE A 159 -14.91 -3.37 -10.24
CA ILE A 159 -14.66 -4.12 -11.47
C ILE A 159 -14.86 -5.63 -11.22
N ALA A 160 -14.18 -6.17 -10.20
CA ALA A 160 -14.21 -7.59 -9.83
C ALA A 160 -15.60 -8.11 -9.45
N THR A 161 -16.47 -7.23 -8.95
CA THR A 161 -17.85 -7.56 -8.53
C THR A 161 -18.92 -7.12 -9.53
N ASP A 162 -18.53 -6.66 -10.72
CA ASP A 162 -19.43 -6.18 -11.79
C ASP A 162 -20.41 -5.09 -11.31
N THR A 163 -19.91 -4.14 -10.53
CA THR A 163 -20.69 -3.01 -9.98
C THR A 163 -20.20 -1.63 -10.43
N CYS A 164 -19.18 -1.57 -11.30
CA CYS A 164 -18.63 -0.31 -11.80
C CYS A 164 -19.67 0.56 -12.56
N ARG A 165 -20.61 -0.06 -13.28
CA ARG A 165 -21.65 0.66 -14.04
C ARG A 165 -22.84 1.12 -13.20
N THR A 166 -23.11 0.43 -12.10
CA THR A 166 -24.32 0.65 -11.30
C THR A 166 -24.05 1.51 -10.06
N GLN A 167 -22.80 1.60 -9.61
CA GLN A 167 -22.42 2.38 -8.44
C GLN A 167 -22.02 3.82 -8.82
N PRO A 168 -22.79 4.86 -8.44
CA PRO A 168 -22.44 6.26 -8.76
C PRO A 168 -21.09 6.69 -8.16
N ALA A 169 -20.73 6.13 -7.00
CA ALA A 169 -19.45 6.38 -6.35
C ALA A 169 -18.26 6.01 -7.25
N TYR A 170 -18.37 4.95 -8.07
CA TYR A 170 -17.33 4.56 -9.02
C TYR A 170 -17.11 5.64 -10.09
N GLY A 171 -18.19 6.19 -10.64
CA GLY A 171 -18.12 7.26 -11.64
C GLY A 171 -17.44 8.53 -11.10
N ARG A 172 -17.77 8.93 -9.87
CA ARG A 172 -17.10 10.06 -9.20
C ARG A 172 -15.61 9.81 -8.99
N ALA A 173 -15.25 8.62 -8.52
CA ALA A 173 -13.85 8.25 -8.31
C ALA A 173 -13.06 8.21 -9.62
N MET A 174 -13.65 7.68 -10.71
CA MET A 174 -13.02 7.69 -12.03
C MET A 174 -12.77 9.11 -12.55
N ALA A 175 -13.75 10.02 -12.38
CA ALA A 175 -13.57 11.42 -12.77
C ALA A 175 -12.42 12.08 -11.99
N ALA A 176 -12.43 11.97 -10.66
CA ALA A 176 -11.37 12.50 -9.80
C ALA A 176 -9.99 11.92 -10.13
N LEU A 177 -9.92 10.62 -10.42
CA LEU A 177 -8.69 9.93 -10.80
C LEU A 177 -8.13 10.45 -12.13
N LEU A 178 -8.97 10.63 -13.15
CA LEU A 178 -8.58 11.15 -14.46
C LEU A 178 -8.06 12.59 -14.38
N GLU A 179 -8.69 13.42 -13.55
CA GLU A 179 -8.25 14.80 -13.31
C GLU A 179 -6.89 14.87 -12.60
N ASN A 180 -6.50 13.83 -11.87
CA ASN A 180 -5.30 13.80 -11.03
C ASN A 180 -4.28 12.73 -11.44
N LEU A 181 -4.27 12.29 -12.70
CA LEU A 181 -3.32 11.27 -13.19
C LEU A 181 -1.85 11.65 -12.99
N GLY A 182 -1.54 12.95 -12.99
CA GLY A 182 -0.19 13.46 -12.75
C GLY A 182 0.38 13.09 -11.36
N ALA A 183 -0.46 12.72 -10.40
CA ALA A 183 -0.03 12.27 -9.08
C ALA A 183 0.57 10.85 -9.05
N PHE A 184 0.38 10.07 -10.12
CA PHE A 184 0.90 8.69 -10.27
C PHE A 184 2.21 8.70 -11.05
N SER A 185 3.22 9.39 -10.51
CA SER A 185 4.48 9.66 -11.21
C SER A 185 5.51 8.52 -11.10
N THR A 186 5.30 7.55 -10.21
CA THR A 186 6.24 6.45 -9.98
C THR A 186 5.76 5.16 -10.64
N ALA A 187 6.68 4.26 -10.97
CA ALA A 187 6.32 2.95 -11.53
C ALA A 187 5.36 2.17 -10.61
N ALA A 188 5.54 2.27 -9.28
CA ALA A 188 4.71 1.60 -8.30
C ALA A 188 3.27 2.16 -8.27
N THR A 189 3.11 3.48 -8.24
CA THR A 189 1.78 4.12 -8.25
C THR A 189 1.09 3.93 -9.60
N MET A 190 1.83 4.04 -10.71
CA MET A 190 1.31 3.80 -12.05
C MET A 190 0.84 2.33 -12.23
N ALA A 191 1.58 1.35 -11.71
CA ALA A 191 1.19 -0.05 -11.76
C ALA A 191 -0.12 -0.35 -11.02
N GLN A 192 -0.49 0.46 -10.02
CA GLN A 192 -1.76 0.32 -9.30
C GLN A 192 -2.95 0.88 -10.09
N VAL A 193 -2.75 1.98 -10.82
CA VAL A 193 -3.83 2.69 -11.52
C VAL A 193 -4.12 2.13 -12.91
N LEU A 194 -3.09 1.67 -13.65
CA LEU A 194 -3.23 1.18 -15.02
C LEU A 194 -4.28 0.07 -15.20
N PRO A 195 -4.38 -0.97 -14.35
CA PRO A 195 -5.42 -1.98 -14.49
C PRO A 195 -6.81 -1.36 -14.47
N VAL A 196 -7.06 -0.41 -13.57
CA VAL A 196 -8.36 0.25 -13.42
C VAL A 196 -8.70 1.11 -14.64
N LEU A 197 -7.72 1.84 -15.17
CA LEU A 197 -7.88 2.64 -16.40
C LEU A 197 -8.22 1.76 -17.60
N HIS A 198 -7.70 0.52 -17.62
CA HIS A 198 -8.06 -0.46 -18.64
C HIS A 198 -9.35 -1.26 -18.32
N GLY A 199 -10.03 -0.96 -17.20
CA GLY A 199 -11.25 -1.67 -16.80
C GLY A 199 -11.01 -3.08 -16.27
N HIS A 200 -9.81 -3.33 -15.74
CA HIS A 200 -9.36 -4.62 -15.23
C HIS A 200 -9.06 -4.59 -13.72
N SER A 201 -9.13 -5.78 -13.13
CA SER A 201 -8.76 -6.06 -11.74
C SER A 201 -7.74 -7.18 -11.66
N TYR A 202 -7.11 -7.33 -10.49
CA TYR A 202 -6.21 -8.45 -10.23
C TYR A 202 -6.89 -9.82 -10.32
N LEU A 203 -8.22 -9.92 -10.37
CA LEU A 203 -8.89 -11.21 -10.59
C LEU A 203 -8.84 -11.65 -12.06
N ASP A 204 -8.70 -10.71 -12.99
CA ASP A 204 -8.76 -11.02 -14.41
C ASP A 204 -7.57 -11.87 -14.84
N ILE A 205 -6.40 -11.68 -14.20
CA ILE A 205 -5.19 -12.47 -14.43
C ILE A 205 -5.39 -13.97 -14.22
N ALA A 206 -6.37 -14.39 -13.39
CA ALA A 206 -6.70 -15.80 -13.21
C ALA A 206 -7.16 -16.47 -14.52
N SER A 207 -7.69 -15.69 -15.45
CA SER A 207 -8.25 -16.14 -16.73
C SER A 207 -7.64 -15.46 -17.97
N THR A 208 -6.72 -14.51 -17.79
CA THR A 208 -6.05 -13.80 -18.88
C THR A 208 -5.37 -14.77 -19.85
N ARG A 209 -5.56 -14.50 -21.14
CA ARG A 209 -4.85 -15.12 -22.25
C ARG A 209 -4.00 -14.06 -22.91
N CYS A 210 -2.69 -14.22 -22.82
CA CYS A 210 -1.74 -13.27 -23.36
C CYS A 210 -1.79 -13.36 -24.89
N ARG A 211 -1.84 -12.20 -25.51
CA ARG A 211 -1.78 -12.02 -26.96
C ARG A 211 -0.56 -11.19 -27.25
N GLU A 212 -0.03 -11.29 -28.46
CA GLU A 212 0.97 -10.35 -28.93
C GLU A 212 0.38 -8.93 -28.88
N GLU A 213 1.08 -8.05 -28.19
CA GLU A 213 0.78 -6.62 -28.15
C GLU A 213 1.58 -5.93 -29.26
N LEU A 214 1.05 -4.85 -29.82
CA LEU A 214 1.65 -4.14 -30.96
C LEU A 214 2.92 -3.32 -30.60
N ASP A 215 3.51 -3.54 -29.42
CA ASP A 215 4.69 -2.86 -28.87
C ASP A 215 4.78 -1.37 -29.25
N THR A 216 3.70 -0.64 -28.99
CA THR A 216 3.55 0.75 -29.44
C THR A 216 4.15 1.77 -28.46
N LEU A 217 4.71 1.31 -27.35
CA LEU A 217 5.30 2.18 -26.34
C LEU A 217 6.70 2.62 -26.79
N LEU A 218 6.83 3.88 -27.17
CA LEU A 218 8.11 4.47 -27.50
C LEU A 218 8.73 5.09 -26.24
N PRO A 219 10.00 4.79 -25.92
CA PRO A 219 10.71 5.50 -24.88
C PRO A 219 10.72 6.99 -25.21
N ILE A 220 10.11 7.79 -24.35
CA ILE A 220 10.26 9.24 -24.41
C ILE A 220 11.57 9.52 -23.67
N SER A 221 12.47 10.32 -24.25
CA SER A 221 13.53 10.95 -23.49
C SER A 221 12.88 12.12 -22.73
N PRO A 222 12.62 12.01 -21.43
CA PRO A 222 12.08 13.13 -20.70
C PRO A 222 13.07 14.29 -20.81
N GLU A 223 12.60 15.45 -21.24
CA GLU A 223 13.36 16.68 -21.03
C GLU A 223 13.65 16.78 -19.52
N PRO A 224 14.89 17.10 -19.13
CA PRO A 224 15.20 17.35 -17.73
C PRO A 224 14.16 18.33 -17.20
N LEU A 225 13.45 17.96 -16.13
CA LEU A 225 12.54 18.89 -15.48
C LEU A 225 13.35 20.18 -15.24
N PRO A 226 12.83 21.36 -15.63
CA PRO A 226 13.55 22.60 -15.42
C PRO A 226 13.91 22.67 -13.94
N GLU A 227 15.22 22.76 -13.65
CA GLU A 227 15.69 23.01 -12.29
C GLU A 227 14.92 24.23 -11.79
N MET A 228 14.10 24.07 -10.75
CA MET A 228 13.39 25.22 -10.19
C MET A 228 14.45 26.13 -9.57
N PRO A 229 14.73 27.31 -10.14
CA PRO A 229 15.76 28.16 -9.62
C PRO A 229 15.30 28.72 -8.27
N GLY A 230 16.04 28.42 -7.21
CA GLY A 230 15.75 28.93 -5.88
C GLY A 230 16.22 28.01 -4.77
N ASN A 231 16.43 28.60 -3.60
CA ASN A 231 16.58 27.88 -2.34
C ASN A 231 15.27 27.99 -1.57
N MET A 232 14.92 26.94 -0.85
CA MET A 232 13.84 26.92 0.10
C MET A 232 14.34 26.45 1.46
N THR A 233 13.66 26.83 2.52
CA THR A 233 13.96 26.40 3.88
C THR A 233 12.75 25.67 4.44
N VAL A 234 12.97 24.43 4.87
CA VAL A 234 11.92 23.59 5.47
C VAL A 234 12.22 23.44 6.95
N GLN A 235 11.22 23.56 7.81
CA GLN A 235 11.38 23.26 9.22
C GLN A 235 11.23 21.75 9.43
N LEU A 236 12.29 21.07 9.86
CA LEU A 236 12.25 19.64 10.17
C LEU A 236 12.14 19.44 11.67
N VAL A 237 11.11 18.71 12.09
CA VAL A 237 10.81 18.38 13.48
C VAL A 237 10.78 16.87 13.68
N VAL A 238 11.46 16.38 14.70
CA VAL A 238 11.31 15.00 15.19
C VAL A 238 10.64 15.07 16.56
N GLU A 239 9.44 14.54 16.67
CA GLU A 239 8.72 14.50 17.94
C GLU A 239 9.32 13.43 18.86
N CYS A 240 9.34 13.73 20.16
CA CYS A 240 9.74 12.73 21.15
C CYS A 240 8.56 11.78 21.43
N PRO A 241 8.77 10.46 21.37
CA PRO A 241 7.72 9.50 21.70
C PRO A 241 7.38 9.47 23.20
N GLU A 242 8.30 9.87 24.09
CA GLU A 242 8.06 9.92 25.53
C GLU A 242 7.41 11.23 26.01
N PRO A 243 6.31 11.17 26.78
CA PRO A 243 5.66 12.36 27.36
C PRO A 243 6.55 13.18 28.31
N SER A 244 7.61 12.56 28.84
CA SER A 244 8.55 13.20 29.77
C SER A 244 9.64 14.01 29.08
N CYS A 245 9.68 14.04 27.75
CA CYS A 245 10.70 14.78 27.02
C CYS A 245 10.56 16.29 27.22
N PRO A 246 11.65 17.00 27.59
CA PRO A 246 11.63 18.45 27.59
C PRO A 246 11.32 18.97 26.17
N GLN A 247 10.36 19.89 26.07
CA GLN A 247 9.87 20.49 24.81
C GLN A 247 9.13 19.52 23.84
N HIS A 248 8.96 18.24 24.17
CA HIS A 248 8.32 17.22 23.33
C HIS A 248 8.92 17.04 21.92
N ARG A 249 10.14 17.54 21.68
CA ARG A 249 10.84 17.49 20.38
C ARG A 249 12.27 17.02 20.60
N LEU A 250 12.71 16.03 19.81
CA LEU A 250 14.10 15.54 19.80
C LEU A 250 14.97 16.33 18.82
N TYR A 251 14.34 16.93 17.81
CA TYR A 251 14.98 17.74 16.78
C TYR A 251 14.00 18.77 16.27
N ASP A 252 14.47 20.00 16.05
CA ASP A 252 13.65 21.12 15.57
C ASP A 252 14.55 22.18 14.94
N ARG A 253 14.84 22.04 13.63
CA ARG A 253 15.77 22.94 12.94
C ARG A 253 15.32 23.27 11.52
N PRO A 254 15.64 24.50 11.05
CA PRO A 254 15.47 24.86 9.64
C PRO A 254 16.55 24.19 8.80
N VAL A 255 16.13 23.59 7.68
CA VAL A 255 16.98 22.87 6.73
C VAL A 255 16.89 23.54 5.36
N PRO A 256 17.98 24.19 4.90
CA PRO A 256 18.03 24.80 3.57
C PRO A 256 18.25 23.74 2.49
N VAL A 257 17.43 23.75 1.44
CA VAL A 257 17.51 22.86 0.27
C VAL A 257 17.15 23.60 -1.02
N SER A 258 17.46 23.01 -2.18
CA SER A 258 17.02 23.54 -3.46
C SER A 258 15.50 23.44 -3.63
N ALA A 259 14.89 24.39 -4.33
CA ALA A 259 13.48 24.35 -4.64
C ALA A 259 13.12 23.07 -5.42
N GLY A 260 12.04 22.40 -5.01
CA GLY A 260 11.63 21.12 -5.60
C GLY A 260 12.36 19.89 -5.07
N ALA A 261 13.26 20.03 -4.09
CA ALA A 261 13.88 18.90 -3.40
C ALA A 261 12.83 17.98 -2.76
N SER A 262 13.11 16.68 -2.68
CA SER A 262 12.25 15.71 -1.99
C SER A 262 12.44 15.79 -0.47
N LEU A 263 11.52 15.22 0.31
CA LEU A 263 11.71 15.04 1.75
C LEU A 263 12.98 14.22 2.04
N LEU A 264 13.32 13.22 1.23
CA LEU A 264 14.55 12.46 1.35
C LEU A 264 15.79 13.35 1.19
N ASP A 265 15.75 14.33 0.30
CA ASP A 265 16.83 15.31 0.16
C ASP A 265 16.91 16.25 1.36
N VAL A 266 15.76 16.63 1.95
CA VAL A 266 15.71 17.35 3.24
C VAL A 266 16.36 16.53 4.36
N LEU A 267 16.07 15.23 4.46
CA LEU A 267 16.70 14.36 5.48
C LEU A 267 18.22 14.25 5.27
N ARG A 268 18.68 14.15 4.02
CA ARG A 268 20.11 14.14 3.68
C ARG A 268 20.78 15.46 4.02
N ALA A 269 20.15 16.58 3.70
CA ALA A 269 20.65 17.91 4.02
C ALA A 269 20.73 18.12 5.54
N ALA A 270 19.70 17.70 6.29
CA ALA A 270 19.70 17.75 7.75
C ALA A 270 20.84 16.92 8.37
N ALA A 271 21.14 15.73 7.83
CA ALA A 271 22.25 14.90 8.29
C ALA A 271 23.64 15.51 7.99
N ALA A 272 23.74 16.27 6.90
CA ALA A 272 24.97 16.95 6.51
C ALA A 272 25.16 18.33 7.18
N GLN A 273 24.11 18.88 7.80
CA GLN A 273 24.13 20.20 8.45
C GLN A 273 24.84 20.14 9.81
N GLU A 274 25.54 21.22 10.17
CA GLU A 274 26.25 21.35 11.45
C GLU A 274 25.36 21.94 12.57
N PRO A 275 25.53 21.48 13.84
CA PRO A 275 26.19 20.24 14.25
C PRO A 275 25.55 19.01 13.61
N HIS A 276 26.35 17.98 13.30
CA HIS A 276 25.90 16.68 12.78
C HIS A 276 25.07 15.87 13.79
N ASP A 277 23.94 16.42 14.21
CA ASP A 277 23.04 15.90 15.24
C ASP A 277 21.85 15.11 14.67
N PHE A 278 21.64 15.14 13.35
CA PHE A 278 20.60 14.38 12.66
C PHE A 278 21.13 13.11 12.00
N THR A 279 20.45 11.98 12.24
CA THR A 279 20.76 10.68 11.59
C THR A 279 19.46 9.98 11.20
N PHE A 280 19.49 9.23 10.10
CA PHE A 280 18.36 8.42 9.67
C PHE A 280 18.83 7.23 8.82
N ASP A 281 18.03 6.16 8.80
CA ASP A 281 18.21 5.01 7.92
C ASP A 281 16.93 4.68 7.16
N THR A 282 17.09 4.13 5.97
CA THR A 282 15.99 3.67 5.11
C THR A 282 16.14 2.21 4.73
N GLN A 283 15.01 1.56 4.43
CA GLN A 283 14.96 0.23 3.84
C GLN A 283 14.31 0.28 2.46
N ASP A 284 14.90 -0.40 1.48
CA ASP A 284 14.34 -0.44 0.12
C ASP A 284 13.06 -1.26 0.07
N THR A 285 12.00 -0.68 -0.50
CA THR A 285 10.71 -1.35 -0.75
C THR A 285 10.29 -1.19 -2.20
N PRO A 286 9.34 -2.02 -2.69
CA PRO A 286 8.77 -1.82 -4.03
C PRO A 286 8.12 -0.45 -4.26
N GLN A 287 7.77 0.27 -3.18
CA GLN A 287 7.19 1.61 -3.20
C GLN A 287 8.24 2.72 -3.09
N GLY A 288 9.51 2.39 -2.89
CA GLY A 288 10.60 3.34 -2.64
C GLY A 288 11.24 3.17 -1.26
N PRO A 289 12.13 4.09 -0.84
CA PRO A 289 12.82 4.01 0.43
C PRO A 289 11.85 4.25 1.60
N PHE A 290 11.73 3.28 2.49
CA PHE A 290 10.93 3.34 3.71
C PHE A 290 11.79 3.81 4.89
N LEU A 291 11.34 4.84 5.61
CA LEU A 291 12.06 5.41 6.75
C LEU A 291 12.00 4.46 7.96
N SER A 292 13.13 3.82 8.29
CA SER A 292 13.20 2.80 9.34
C SER A 292 13.77 3.31 10.66
N ARG A 293 14.69 4.28 10.63
CA ARG A 293 15.35 4.80 11.83
C ARG A 293 15.53 6.30 11.73
N VAL A 294 15.34 7.02 12.83
CA VAL A 294 15.62 8.47 12.96
C VAL A 294 16.24 8.72 14.33
N LEU A 295 17.36 9.43 14.42
CA LEU A 295 18.08 9.74 15.66
C LEU A 295 18.37 8.49 16.52
N GLY A 296 18.72 7.38 15.87
CA GLY A 296 18.95 6.09 16.54
C GLY A 296 17.68 5.32 16.96
N LEU A 297 16.49 5.93 16.88
CA LEU A 297 15.22 5.31 17.20
C LEU A 297 14.66 4.53 15.99
N GLU A 298 14.56 3.22 16.15
CA GLU A 298 14.14 2.29 15.10
C GLU A 298 12.66 1.95 15.19
N ALA A 299 11.98 2.04 14.06
CA ALA A 299 10.65 1.47 13.85
C ALA A 299 10.74 -0.06 13.79
N ARG A 300 9.90 -0.71 14.58
CA ARG A 300 9.86 -2.14 14.87
C ARG A 300 8.45 -2.65 14.66
N GLN A 301 8.31 -3.52 13.67
CA GLN A 301 7.03 -4.12 13.31
C GLN A 301 6.45 -4.96 14.45
N GLU A 302 7.28 -5.59 15.28
CA GLU A 302 6.84 -6.38 16.44
C GLU A 302 6.22 -5.52 17.53
N LYS A 303 6.65 -4.26 17.62
CA LYS A 303 6.06 -3.25 18.51
C LYS A 303 4.97 -2.44 17.83
N ARG A 304 4.65 -2.73 16.56
CA ARG A 304 3.68 -2.00 15.74
C ARG A 304 3.94 -0.50 15.72
N ASN A 305 5.22 -0.10 15.59
CA ASN A 305 5.60 1.30 15.51
C ASN A 305 6.34 1.65 14.21
N TYR A 306 6.11 2.88 13.72
CA TYR A 306 6.57 3.40 12.43
C TYR A 306 6.81 4.90 12.52
N TRP A 307 7.65 5.39 11.61
CA TRP A 307 7.80 6.81 11.38
C TRP A 307 6.66 7.34 10.53
N GLN A 308 5.68 7.96 11.18
CA GLN A 308 4.62 8.70 10.52
C GLN A 308 5.18 10.02 10.00
N LEU A 309 4.92 10.29 8.71
CA LEU A 309 5.30 11.53 8.04
C LEU A 309 4.12 12.49 8.07
N LEU A 310 4.34 13.69 8.61
CA LEU A 310 3.30 14.68 8.82
C LEU A 310 3.78 16.05 8.29
N THR A 311 2.83 16.87 7.88
CA THR A 311 3.02 18.33 7.73
C THR A 311 2.21 19.05 8.81
N ALA A 312 2.72 20.18 9.30
CA ALA A 312 2.05 20.93 10.36
C ALA A 312 0.63 21.37 9.93
N PRO A 313 -0.36 21.38 10.85
CA PRO A 313 -0.21 21.12 12.28
C PRO A 313 -0.13 19.62 12.66
N SER A 314 -0.71 18.70 11.88
CA SER A 314 -0.63 17.24 12.11
C SER A 314 -1.28 16.45 10.93
N THR A 315 -1.13 16.92 9.70
CA THR A 315 -1.72 16.29 8.52
C THR A 315 -0.79 15.20 8.00
N SER A 316 -1.27 13.96 7.86
CA SER A 316 -0.45 12.87 7.33
C SER A 316 -0.17 13.04 5.84
N LEU A 317 1.10 12.91 5.48
CA LEU A 317 1.51 12.88 4.08
C LEU A 317 0.93 11.64 3.39
N GLN A 318 0.55 11.81 2.12
CA GLN A 318 0.04 10.73 1.29
C GLN A 318 1.14 10.06 0.45
N MET A 319 2.38 10.58 0.52
CA MET A 319 3.55 10.15 -0.26
C MET A 319 4.71 9.79 0.66
N GLY A 320 5.60 8.93 0.16
CA GLY A 320 6.84 8.58 0.86
C GLY A 320 7.91 9.69 0.79
N ILE A 321 9.01 9.49 1.52
CA ILE A 321 10.10 10.47 1.62
C ILE A 321 10.75 10.80 0.26
N ALA A 322 10.80 9.86 -0.68
CA ALA A 322 11.40 10.09 -2.00
C ALA A 322 10.49 10.88 -2.96
N ASP A 323 9.18 10.85 -2.74
CA ASP A 323 8.19 11.38 -3.68
C ASP A 323 7.62 12.73 -3.21
N TYR A 324 7.47 12.90 -1.89
CA TYR A 324 6.95 14.14 -1.32
C TYR A 324 7.92 15.30 -1.54
N ARG A 325 7.43 16.41 -2.08
CA ARG A 325 8.19 17.65 -2.30
C ARG A 325 7.57 18.76 -1.44
N PRO A 326 8.22 19.18 -0.35
CA PRO A 326 7.71 20.25 0.50
C PRO A 326 7.80 21.62 -0.18
N HIS A 327 7.04 22.57 0.37
CA HIS A 327 7.07 23.98 -0.02
C HIS A 327 8.01 24.79 0.90
N ASP A 328 8.39 25.98 0.45
CA ASP A 328 9.19 26.90 1.27
C ASP A 328 8.44 27.32 2.55
N GLY A 329 9.13 27.26 3.69
CA GLY A 329 8.56 27.52 5.01
C GLY A 329 7.68 26.39 5.58
N GLU A 330 7.49 25.28 4.86
CA GLU A 330 6.70 24.16 5.34
C GLU A 330 7.35 23.50 6.58
N THR A 331 6.53 23.03 7.52
CA THR A 331 7.00 22.28 8.68
C THR A 331 6.69 20.81 8.54
N LEU A 332 7.73 20.00 8.39
CA LEU A 332 7.66 18.54 8.31
C LEU A 332 7.94 17.93 9.67
N ILE A 333 7.09 16.99 10.07
CA ILE A 333 7.14 16.36 11.38
C ILE A 333 7.29 14.85 11.19
N LEU A 334 8.33 14.29 11.81
CA LEU A 334 8.57 12.86 11.92
C LEU A 334 8.13 12.41 13.31
N ARG A 335 7.08 11.58 13.36
CA ARG A 335 6.50 11.08 14.61
C ARG A 335 6.60 9.57 14.67
N LEU A 336 7.25 9.03 15.69
CA LEU A 336 7.21 7.60 15.96
C LEU A 336 5.83 7.25 16.54
N SER A 337 5.00 6.61 15.72
CA SER A 337 3.60 6.31 16.04
C SER A 337 3.38 4.81 16.17
N GLU A 338 2.38 4.42 16.97
CA GLU A 338 1.92 3.04 17.09
C GLU A 338 0.63 2.82 16.27
N TRP A 339 0.39 1.61 15.76
CA TRP A 339 -0.87 1.23 15.09
C TRP A 339 -1.46 -0.05 15.61
#